data_AF-A0A969GLN1-F1
#
_entry.id   AF-A0A969GLN1-F1
#
_cell.length_a   1.000
_cell.length_b   1.000
_cell.length_c   1.000
_cell.angle_alpha   90.00
_cell.angle_beta   90.00
_cell.angle_gamma   90.00
#
_symmetry.space_group_name_H-M   'P 1'
#
loop_
_entity.id
_entity.type
_entity.pdbx_description
1 polymer ?
#
loop_
_entity_poly.entity_id
_entity_poly.type
_entity_poly.pdbx_seq_one_letter_code
_entity_poly.pdbx_strand_id
1 'polypeptide(L)'
;MKTLRVLVLVHEDLVPPDKAEGIDLAAAEWKTEYDVVSTLRGLGHEVYPLGVQNDLGIVRKVVDEWKPHLAFNLLEEFSGVAVYDQNVVSYLELLKVPYTGCNPRGLMLARDKGVAKKSSTIIVSPFQNSSPFPH
;
A
#
# COMPACT_ATOMS: atom_id res chain seq x y z
N MET A 1 3.48 1.49 22.23
CA MET A 1 3.07 1.88 20.86
C MET A 1 1.76 1.16 20.54
N LYS A 2 0.81 1.77 19.84
CA LYS A 2 -0.47 1.11 19.51
C LYS A 2 -0.25 0.15 18.34
N THR A 3 -0.66 -1.11 18.48
CA THR A 3 -0.65 -2.08 17.38
C THR A 3 -1.63 -1.66 16.30
N LEU A 4 -1.18 -1.66 15.05
CA LEU A 4 -1.98 -1.31 13.88
C LEU A 4 -2.06 -2.52 12.95
N ARG A 5 -3.20 -2.69 12.29
CA ARG A 5 -3.41 -3.61 11.18
C ARG A 5 -3.01 -2.89 9.90
N VAL A 6 -1.90 -3.30 9.31
CA VAL A 6 -1.33 -2.72 8.09
C VAL A 6 -1.53 -3.72 6.94
N LEU A 7 -2.31 -3.32 5.93
CA LEU A 7 -2.46 -4.07 4.69
C LEU A 7 -1.35 -3.66 3.74
N VAL A 8 -0.47 -4.56 3.33
CA VAL A 8 0.61 -4.25 2.37
C VAL A 8 0.17 -4.74 1.00
N LEU A 9 -0.06 -3.82 0.06
CA LEU A 9 -0.40 -4.19 -1.32
C LEU A 9 0.88 -4.39 -2.12
N VAL A 10 1.02 -5.56 -2.73
CA VAL A 10 2.19 -5.95 -3.54
C VAL A 10 1.70 -6.58 -4.84
N HIS A 11 2.55 -6.64 -5.86
CA HIS A 11 2.23 -7.44 -7.03
C HIS A 11 2.11 -8.92 -6.63
N GLU A 12 1.22 -9.68 -7.28
CA GLU A 12 0.96 -11.09 -6.93
C GLU A 12 2.23 -11.96 -6.96
N ASP A 13 3.12 -11.70 -7.92
CA ASP A 13 4.42 -12.40 -8.04
C ASP A 13 5.47 -11.98 -6.98
N LEU A 14 5.23 -10.87 -6.28
CA LEU A 14 6.15 -10.31 -5.29
C LEU A 14 5.69 -10.54 -3.85
N VAL A 15 4.67 -11.37 -3.63
CA VAL A 15 4.22 -11.73 -2.29
C VAL A 15 5.34 -12.46 -1.55
N PRO A 16 5.87 -11.90 -0.45
CA PRO A 16 6.99 -12.51 0.24
C PRO A 16 6.52 -13.74 1.03
N PRO A 17 7.35 -14.80 1.14
CA PRO A 17 7.04 -15.95 1.98
C PRO A 17 7.07 -15.57 3.47
N ASP A 18 6.28 -16.26 4.29
CA ASP A 18 6.25 -16.03 5.75
C ASP A 18 7.58 -16.33 6.45
N LYS A 19 8.39 -17.21 5.86
CA LYS A 19 9.75 -17.54 6.32
C LYS A 19 10.69 -17.55 5.12
N ALA A 20 11.78 -16.81 5.23
CA ALA A 20 12.85 -16.77 4.24
C ALA A 20 14.09 -17.59 4.65
N GLU A 21 13.92 -18.61 5.50
CA GLU A 21 15.04 -19.43 5.99
C GLU A 21 15.73 -20.15 4.82
N GLY A 22 17.04 -19.93 4.67
CA GLY A 22 17.86 -20.58 3.63
C GLY A 22 17.77 -19.96 2.23
N ILE A 23 17.05 -18.83 2.07
CA ILE A 23 17.00 -18.09 0.81
C ILE A 23 18.04 -16.98 0.83
N ASP A 24 18.77 -16.81 -0.27
CA ASP A 24 19.58 -15.61 -0.48
C ASP A 24 18.65 -14.42 -0.72
N LEU A 25 18.31 -13.71 0.36
CA LEU A 25 17.48 -12.53 0.35
C LEU A 25 18.01 -11.45 -0.62
N ALA A 26 19.31 -11.40 -0.91
CA ALA A 26 19.87 -10.38 -1.78
C ALA A 26 19.51 -10.58 -3.26
N ALA A 27 19.18 -11.81 -3.66
CA ALA A 27 18.82 -12.17 -5.03
C ALA A 27 17.30 -12.37 -5.23
N ALA A 28 16.50 -12.19 -4.18
CA ALA A 28 15.05 -12.38 -4.24
C ALA A 28 14.35 -11.13 -4.82
N GLU A 29 13.53 -11.32 -5.84
CA GLU A 29 12.71 -10.25 -6.43
C GLU A 29 11.77 -9.60 -5.40
N TRP A 30 11.26 -10.39 -4.44
CA TRP A 30 10.37 -9.95 -3.35
C TRP A 30 11.11 -9.40 -2.12
N LYS A 31 12.42 -9.17 -2.20
CA LYS A 31 13.24 -8.72 -1.06
C LYS A 31 12.68 -7.45 -0.43
N THR A 32 12.29 -6.48 -1.25
CA THR A 32 11.76 -5.19 -0.78
C THR A 32 10.50 -5.39 0.04
N GLU A 33 9.57 -6.21 -0.45
CA GLU A 33 8.31 -6.55 0.20
C GLU A 33 8.56 -7.29 1.50
N TYR A 34 9.49 -8.24 1.51
CA TYR A 34 9.89 -8.95 2.73
C TYR A 34 10.52 -8.01 3.76
N ASP A 35 11.42 -7.11 3.36
CA ASP A 35 12.04 -6.13 4.25
C ASP A 35 10.97 -5.20 4.87
N VAL A 36 10.00 -4.74 4.08
CA VAL A 36 8.88 -3.91 4.58
C VAL A 36 8.01 -4.70 5.56
N VAL A 37 7.57 -5.90 5.18
CA VAL A 37 6.69 -6.74 6.01
C VAL A 37 7.36 -7.14 7.32
N SER A 38 8.60 -7.61 7.27
CA SER A 38 9.38 -8.00 8.45
C SER A 38 9.67 -6.82 9.37
N THR A 39 9.99 -5.65 8.82
CA THR A 39 10.19 -4.42 9.60
C THR A 39 8.90 -4.01 10.31
N LEU A 40 7.77 -3.94 9.61
CA LEU A 40 6.48 -3.57 10.19
C LEU A 40 6.04 -4.55 11.29
N ARG A 41 6.25 -5.86 11.07
CA ARG A 41 6.01 -6.90 12.09
C ARG A 41 6.95 -6.71 13.30
N GLY A 42 8.24 -6.44 13.06
CA GLY A 42 9.24 -6.17 14.10
C GLY A 42 8.94 -4.92 14.94
N LEU A 43 8.26 -3.92 14.37
CA LEU A 43 7.73 -2.75 15.08
C LEU A 43 6.47 -3.05 15.91
N GLY A 44 5.95 -4.28 15.87
CA GLY A 44 4.80 -4.72 16.65
C GLY A 44 3.44 -4.45 15.99
N HIS A 45 3.41 -4.27 14.67
CA HIS A 45 2.18 -4.17 13.89
C HIS A 45 1.72 -5.53 13.37
N GLU A 46 0.40 -5.68 13.18
CA GLU A 46 -0.18 -6.80 12.46
C GLU A 46 -0.11 -6.48 10.97
N VAL A 47 0.54 -7.33 10.17
CA VAL A 47 0.83 -7.04 8.77
C VAL A 47 0.28 -8.15 7.88
N TYR A 48 -0.54 -7.74 6.92
CA TYR A 48 -1.14 -8.62 5.93
C TYR A 48 -0.65 -8.26 4.52
N PRO A 49 0.29 -9.03 3.93
CA PRO A 49 0.66 -8.88 2.54
C PRO A 49 -0.46 -9.40 1.64
N LEU A 50 -0.92 -8.57 0.70
CA LEU A 50 -1.94 -8.91 -0.28
C LEU A 50 -1.36 -8.74 -1.69
N GLY A 51 -1.22 -9.86 -2.39
CA GLY A 51 -0.90 -9.87 -3.82
C GLY A 51 -2.07 -9.37 -4.64
N VAL A 52 -1.82 -8.41 -5.52
CA VAL A 52 -2.81 -7.82 -6.43
C VAL A 52 -2.21 -7.74 -7.82
N GLN A 53 -2.89 -8.30 -8.80
CA GLN A 53 -2.50 -8.19 -10.22
C GLN A 53 -3.57 -7.45 -11.03
N ASN A 54 -4.80 -7.98 -11.07
CA ASN A 54 -5.86 -7.48 -11.97
C ASN A 54 -7.25 -7.40 -11.34
N ASP A 55 -7.41 -7.78 -10.07
CA ASP A 55 -8.68 -7.75 -9.36
C ASP A 55 -8.62 -6.81 -8.15
N LEU A 56 -9.53 -5.82 -8.11
CA LEU A 56 -9.72 -4.94 -6.96
C LEU A 56 -10.74 -5.48 -5.95
N GLY A 57 -11.48 -6.53 -6.32
CA GLY A 57 -12.44 -7.23 -5.47
C GLY A 57 -11.77 -7.82 -4.22
N ILE A 58 -10.58 -8.41 -4.38
CA ILE A 58 -9.78 -8.93 -3.26
C ILE A 58 -9.39 -7.84 -2.26
N VAL A 59 -9.09 -6.62 -2.72
CA VAL A 59 -8.75 -5.50 -1.84
C VAL A 59 -9.97 -5.12 -1.00
N ARG A 60 -11.14 -4.97 -1.62
CA ARG A 60 -12.39 -4.69 -0.89
C ARG A 60 -12.70 -5.77 0.13
N LYS A 61 -12.61 -7.04 -0.26
CA LYS A 61 -12.89 -8.17 0.62
C LYS A 61 -12.03 -8.11 1.88
N VAL A 62 -10.71 -7.91 1.74
CA VAL A 62 -9.81 -7.78 2.89
C VAL A 62 -10.11 -6.54 3.72
N VAL A 63 -10.47 -5.42 3.08
CA VAL A 63 -10.87 -4.21 3.81
C VAL A 63 -12.12 -4.45 4.65
N ASP A 64 -13.12 -5.15 4.14
CA ASP A 64 -14.37 -5.41 4.84
C ASP A 64 -14.22 -6.48 5.95
N GLU A 65 -13.45 -7.54 5.68
CA GLU A 65 -13.26 -8.67 6.60
C GLU A 65 -12.20 -8.39 7.67
N TRP A 66 -11.03 -7.87 7.29
CA TRP A 66 -9.88 -7.68 8.18
C TRP A 66 -9.78 -6.26 8.74
N LYS A 67 -10.44 -5.28 8.09
CA LYS A 67 -10.53 -3.87 8.55
C LYS A 67 -9.16 -3.26 8.86
N PRO A 68 -8.27 -3.12 7.87
CA PRO A 68 -6.96 -2.50 8.07
C PRO A 68 -7.11 -1.07 8.60
N HIS A 69 -6.16 -0.65 9.45
CA HIS A 69 -6.06 0.75 9.89
C HIS A 69 -5.30 1.61 8.86
N LEU A 70 -4.42 0.99 8.07
CA LEU A 70 -3.58 1.62 7.06
C LEU A 70 -3.28 0.63 5.94
N ALA A 71 -3.26 1.09 4.70
CA ALA A 71 -2.74 0.35 3.55
C ALA A 71 -1.34 0.87 3.16
N PHE A 72 -0.34 0.01 3.09
CA PHE A 72 0.97 0.32 2.57
C PHE A 72 1.04 -0.10 1.10
N ASN A 73 0.97 0.84 0.16
CA ASN A 73 0.96 0.52 -1.26
C ASN A 73 2.40 0.37 -1.81
N LEU A 74 2.76 -0.84 -2.26
CA LEU A 74 3.99 -1.16 -2.98
C LEU A 74 3.73 -1.55 -4.44
N LEU A 75 2.50 -1.40 -4.95
CA LEU A 75 2.20 -1.67 -6.35
C LEU A 75 2.84 -0.62 -7.26
N GLU A 76 3.57 -1.08 -8.27
CA GLU A 76 4.15 -0.25 -9.33
C GLU A 76 3.30 -0.27 -10.62
N GLU A 77 2.35 -1.21 -10.70
CA GLU A 77 1.41 -1.34 -11.81
C GLU A 77 0.11 -2.03 -11.40
N PHE A 78 -0.86 -2.02 -12.30
CA PHE A 78 -2.06 -2.84 -12.18
C PHE A 78 -2.49 -3.32 -13.58
N SER A 79 -2.78 -4.61 -13.71
CA SER A 79 -3.13 -5.27 -14.98
C SER A 79 -2.11 -5.06 -16.11
N GLY A 80 -0.79 -5.07 -15.84
CA GLY A 80 0.23 -4.86 -16.87
C GLY A 80 0.45 -3.38 -17.25
N VAL A 81 -0.18 -2.44 -16.54
CA VAL A 81 -0.16 -1.01 -16.87
C VAL A 81 0.30 -0.19 -15.67
N ALA A 82 1.52 0.35 -15.76
CA ALA A 82 2.14 1.15 -14.71
C ALA A 82 1.27 2.34 -14.24
N VAL A 83 0.59 3.03 -15.17
CA VAL A 83 -0.23 4.22 -14.85
C VAL A 83 -1.47 3.90 -14.00
N TYR A 84 -1.86 2.62 -13.91
CA TYR A 84 -3.03 2.21 -13.13
C TYR A 84 -2.74 2.07 -11.63
N ASP A 85 -1.48 2.18 -11.20
CA ASP A 85 -1.10 2.29 -9.77
C ASP A 85 -1.90 3.40 -9.04
N GLN A 86 -2.09 4.55 -9.69
CA GLN A 86 -2.88 5.67 -9.18
C GLN A 86 -4.36 5.32 -8.98
N ASN A 87 -4.90 4.44 -9.81
CA ASN A 87 -6.29 4.01 -9.72
C ASN A 87 -6.50 3.12 -8.49
N VAL A 88 -5.52 2.28 -8.15
CA VAL A 88 -5.56 1.46 -6.92
C VAL A 88 -5.57 2.36 -5.69
N VAL A 89 -4.72 3.39 -5.69
CA VAL A 89 -4.67 4.38 -4.60
C VAL A 89 -6.00 5.14 -4.48
N SER A 90 -6.57 5.57 -5.61
CA SER A 90 -7.89 6.21 -5.65
C SER A 90 -8.99 5.28 -5.12
N TYR A 91 -8.88 3.98 -5.39
CA TYR A 91 -9.81 2.98 -4.87
C TYR A 91 -9.75 2.85 -3.35
N LEU A 92 -8.55 2.86 -2.75
CA LEU A 92 -8.38 2.89 -1.29
C LEU A 92 -9.01 4.14 -0.67
N GLU A 93 -8.90 5.29 -1.34
CA GLU A 93 -9.56 6.54 -0.92
C GLU A 93 -11.09 6.39 -0.89
N LEU A 94 -11.68 5.77 -1.92
CA LEU A 94 -13.12 5.46 -1.96
C LEU A 94 -13.55 4.51 -0.84
N LEU A 95 -12.69 3.57 -0.46
CA LEU A 95 -12.90 2.66 0.67
C LEU A 95 -12.66 3.33 2.04
N LYS A 96 -12.24 4.60 2.07
CA LYS A 96 -11.88 5.36 3.27
C LYS A 96 -10.79 4.68 4.10
N VAL A 97 -9.88 3.97 3.45
CA VAL A 97 -8.72 3.35 4.09
C VAL A 97 -7.53 4.31 3.94
N PRO A 98 -6.93 4.78 5.05
CA PRO A 98 -5.70 5.55 4.98
C PRO A 98 -4.63 4.74 4.24
N TYR A 99 -3.82 5.37 3.40
CA TYR A 99 -2.78 4.66 2.65
C TYR A 99 -1.45 5.42 2.62
N THR A 100 -0.36 4.71 2.33
CA THR A 100 0.96 5.30 2.05
C THR A 100 1.17 5.49 0.56
N GLY A 101 1.80 6.60 0.16
CA GLY A 101 2.13 6.92 -1.22
C GLY A 101 1.90 8.41 -1.54
N CYS A 102 2.25 8.82 -2.76
CA CYS A 102 1.85 10.13 -3.26
C CYS A 102 0.37 10.10 -3.67
N ASN A 103 -0.41 11.09 -3.20
CA ASN A 103 -1.79 11.30 -3.63
C ASN A 103 -1.85 11.33 -5.18
N PRO A 104 -2.88 10.75 -5.83
CA PRO A 104 -3.07 10.84 -7.29
C PRO A 104 -2.95 12.27 -7.85
N ARG A 105 -3.33 13.28 -7.06
CA ARG A 105 -3.15 14.71 -7.39
C ARG A 105 -1.69 15.16 -7.45
N GLY A 106 -0.79 14.54 -6.70
CA GLY A 106 0.66 14.78 -6.73
C GLY A 106 1.34 14.13 -7.94
N LEU A 107 0.85 12.97 -8.41
CA LEU A 107 1.38 12.32 -9.61
C LEU A 107 0.96 13.02 -10.92
N MET A 108 -0.19 13.70 -10.93
CA MET A 108 -0.60 14.48 -12.10
C MET A 108 0.25 15.76 -12.28
N LEU A 109 0.76 16.35 -11.19
CA LEU A 109 1.64 17.52 -11.21
C LEU A 109 3.13 17.16 -11.44
N ALA A 110 3.56 15.95 -11.08
CA ALA A 110 4.95 15.51 -11.27
C ALA A 110 5.30 15.14 -12.73
N ARG A 111 4.32 15.13 -13.64
CA ARG A 111 4.55 14.93 -15.09
C ARG A 111 4.97 16.19 -15.82
N ASP A 112 4.85 17.37 -15.21
CA ASP A 112 5.35 18.61 -15.80
C ASP A 112 6.77 18.91 -15.29
N LYS A 113 7.73 18.65 -16.18
CA LYS A 113 9.15 19.03 -16.18
C LYS A 113 9.74 19.61 -14.88
N GLY A 114 10.58 18.80 -14.23
CA GLY A 114 11.91 19.31 -13.83
C GLY A 114 12.23 19.44 -12.35
N VAL A 115 11.42 18.95 -11.40
CA VAL A 115 11.85 18.91 -9.99
C VAL A 115 11.30 17.67 -9.28
N ALA A 116 12.12 16.62 -9.17
CA ALA A 116 11.87 15.50 -8.26
C ALA A 116 13.15 15.17 -7.46
N LYS A 117 13.60 16.15 -6.67
CA LYS A 117 14.56 15.95 -5.58
C LYS A 117 13.92 16.57 -4.35
N LYS A 118 13.69 15.76 -3.30
CA LYS A 118 12.80 15.99 -2.14
C LYS A 118 11.34 15.83 -2.55
N SER A 119 10.61 14.81 -2.11
CA SER A 119 10.53 14.35 -0.73
C SER A 119 9.63 13.10 -0.71
N SER A 120 10.09 12.02 -0.11
CA SER A 120 9.22 10.91 0.34
C SER A 120 8.40 11.42 1.53
N THR A 121 7.47 12.34 1.27
CA THR A 121 6.49 12.75 2.26
C THR A 121 5.48 11.61 2.32
N ILE A 122 5.52 10.84 3.41
CA ILE A 122 4.45 9.93 3.79
C ILE A 122 3.23 10.82 4.07
N ILE A 123 2.41 11.06 3.05
CA ILE A 123 1.09 11.64 3.23
C ILE A 123 0.21 10.48 3.70
N VAL A 124 0.17 10.23 5.01
CA VAL A 124 -1.03 9.58 5.57
C VAL A 124 -2.13 10.61 5.36
N SER A 125 -2.93 10.47 4.29
CA SER A 125 -4.04 11.38 4.03
C SER A 125 -4.89 11.45 5.31
N PRO A 126 -4.90 12.59 6.02
CA PRO A 126 -5.73 12.73 7.19
C PRO A 126 -7.12 12.99 6.65
N PHE A 127 -7.88 11.93 6.34
CA PHE A 127 -9.31 12.10 6.18
C PHE A 127 -9.82 12.55 7.54
N GLN A 128 -9.99 13.87 7.65
CA GLN A 128 -10.49 14.53 8.82
C GLN A 128 -11.79 13.86 9.22
N ASN A 129 -11.92 13.64 10.51
CA ASN A 129 -13.10 13.15 11.18
C ASN A 129 -14.24 14.18 11.02
N SER A 130 -14.82 14.31 9.83
CA SER A 130 -16.06 15.04 9.62
C SER A 130 -17.18 14.01 9.58
N SER A 131 -17.76 13.79 10.76
CA SER A 131 -19.11 13.25 10.92
C SER A 131 -20.06 13.93 9.93
N PRO A 132 -20.76 13.19 9.05
CA PRO A 132 -21.85 13.77 8.30
C PRO A 132 -23.14 13.11 8.79
N PHE A 133 -23.74 13.59 9.87
CA PHE A 133 -25.19 13.49 10.11
C PHE A 133 -25.59 14.64 11.04
N PRO A 134 -26.79 15.23 10.92
CA PRO A 134 -28.00 14.55 10.47
C PRO A 134 -28.85 15.33 9.44
N HIS A 135 -29.63 14.61 8.64
CA HIS A 135 -31.09 14.76 8.52
C HIS A 135 -31.68 13.49 7.90
#